data_AF-A0A2A5E575-F1
#
_entry.id   AF-A0A2A5E575-F1
#
_cell.length_a   1.000
_cell.length_b   1.000
_cell.length_c   1.000
_cell.angle_alpha   90.00
_cell.angle_beta   90.00
_cell.angle_gamma   90.00
#
_symmetry.space_group_name_H-M   'P 1'
#
loop_
_entity.id
_entity.type
_entity.pdbx_description
1 polymer ?
#
loop_
_entity_poly.entity_id
_entity_poly.type
_entity_poly.pdbx_seq_one_letter_code
_entity_poly.pdbx_strand_id
1 'polypeptide(L)' 'MDDMARIWPIIVQFGGGTVLCAIGLWCGITSKYLDLSLSEDRRLIGYVIGGFIFLLLLSSAFTFWLPNLPAEAAQ' A
#
# COMPACT_ATOMS: atom_id res chain seq x y z
N MET A 1 -3.90 20.21 16.75
CA MET A 1 -3.99 18.74 16.99
C MET A 1 -4.55 18.06 15.73
N ASP A 2 -4.22 18.58 14.53
CA ASP A 2 -5.00 18.38 13.30
C ASP A 2 -4.30 17.45 12.31
N ASP A 3 -2.98 17.27 12.43
CA ASP A 3 -2.21 16.33 11.60
C ASP A 3 -2.61 14.88 11.88
N MET A 4 -2.90 14.54 13.13
CA MET A 4 -3.22 13.15 13.49
C MET A 4 -4.54 12.69 12.88
N ALA A 5 -5.51 13.59 12.70
CA ALA A 5 -6.79 13.28 12.04
C ALA A 5 -6.61 12.93 10.55
N ARG A 6 -5.57 13.44 9.89
CA ARG A 6 -5.23 13.11 8.50
C ARG A 6 -4.42 11.83 8.37
N ILE A 7 -3.53 11.58 9.32
CA ILE A 7 -2.62 10.43 9.30
C ILE A 7 -3.32 9.14 9.75
N TRP A 8 -4.22 9.24 10.74
CA TRP A 8 -4.95 8.12 11.30
C TRP A 8 -5.67 7.23 10.27
N PRO A 9 -6.45 7.75 9.30
CA PRO A 9 -7.10 6.93 8.30
C PRO A 9 -6.11 6.16 7.41
N ILE A 10 -4.96 6.75 7.06
CA ILE A 10 -3.90 6.04 6.30
C ILE A 10 -3.36 4.88 7.12
N ILE A 11 -3.05 5.11 8.40
CA ILE A 11 -2.52 4.07 9.28
C ILE A 11 -3.53 2.92 9.43
N VAL A 12 -4.81 3.22 9.62
CA VAL A 12 -5.83 2.17 9.77
C VAL A 12 -6.03 1.41 8.46
N GLN A 13 -6.15 2.11 7.35
CA GLN A 13 -6.48 1.50 6.05
C GLN A 13 -5.30 0.73 5.46
N PHE A 14 -4.11 1.33 5.42
CA PHE A 14 -2.92 0.68 4.91
C PHE A 14 -2.23 -0.19 5.98
N GLY A 15 -2.26 0.16 7.26
CA GLY A 15 -1.73 -0.72 8.30
C GLY A 15 -2.54 -2.01 8.43
N GLY A 16 -3.87 -1.91 8.49
CA GLY A 16 -4.75 -3.08 8.46
C GLY A 16 -4.62 -3.85 7.14
N GLY A 17 -4.56 -3.14 6.02
CA GLY A 17 -4.30 -3.72 4.70
C GLY A 17 -2.98 -4.50 4.63
N THR A 18 -1.91 -4.00 5.26
CA THR A 18 -0.59 -4.68 5.30
C THR A 18 -0.68 -6.00 6.05
N VAL A 19 -1.36 -6.01 7.20
CA VAL A 19 -1.55 -7.24 7.99
C VAL A 19 -2.33 -8.28 7.20
N LEU A 20 -3.44 -7.88 6.57
CA LEU A 20 -4.24 -8.79 5.75
C LEU A 20 -3.48 -9.28 4.52
N CYS A 21 -2.72 -8.41 3.85
CA CYS A 21 -1.91 -8.78 2.69
C CYS A 21 -0.80 -9.76 3.09
N ALA A 22 -0.13 -9.53 4.22
CA ALA A 22 0.88 -10.43 4.76
C ALA A 22 0.30 -11.81 5.13
N ILE A 23 -0.87 -11.85 5.77
CA ILE A 23 -1.56 -13.10 6.10
C ILE A 23 -2.00 -13.83 4.80
N GLY A 24 -2.52 -13.11 3.82
CA GLY A 24 -2.91 -13.68 2.53
C GLY A 24 -1.73 -14.30 1.77
N LEU A 25 -0.60 -13.58 1.72
CA LEU A 25 0.67 -14.10 1.16
C LEU A 25 1.17 -15.32 1.92
N TRP A 26 1.14 -15.27 3.26
CA TRP A 26 1.57 -16.38 4.10
C TRP A 26 0.73 -17.64 3.89
N CYS A 27 -0.60 -17.50 3.86
CA CYS A 27 -1.52 -18.59 3.55
C CYS A 27 -1.32 -19.12 2.13
N GLY A 28 -1.10 -18.24 1.14
CA GLY A 28 -0.86 -18.63 -0.25
C GLY A 28 0.41 -19.46 -0.42
N ILE A 29 1.51 -19.06 0.24
CA ILE A 29 2.78 -19.80 0.24
C ILE A 29 2.63 -21.12 1.00
N THR A 30 2.00 -21.10 2.18
CA THR A 30 1.82 -22.30 3.02
C THR A 30 0.93 -23.35 2.36
N SER A 31 -0.09 -22.92 1.60
CA SER A 31 -0.99 -23.80 0.87
C SER A 31 -0.40 -24.35 -0.44
N LYS A 32 0.87 -24.03 -0.78
CA LYS A 32 1.49 -24.30 -2.09
C LYS A 32 0.72 -23.72 -3.29
N TYR A 33 -0.17 -22.74 -3.05
CA TYR A 33 -0.87 -22.04 -4.12
C TYR A 33 0.03 -21.00 -4.80
N LEU A 34 0.95 -20.42 -4.03
CA LEU A 34 2.02 -19.56 -4.52
C LEU A 34 3.36 -20.28 -4.35
N ASP A 35 3.91 -20.76 -5.45
CA ASP A 35 5.19 -21.45 -5.48
C ASP A 35 6.33 -20.46 -5.77
N LEU A 36 7.13 -20.16 -4.74
CA LEU A 36 8.28 -19.26 -4.85
C LEU A 36 9.39 -19.80 -5.78
N SER A 37 9.35 -21.08 -6.17
CA SER A 37 10.28 -21.65 -7.14
C SER A 37 9.93 -21.25 -8.58
N LEU A 38 8.66 -20.97 -8.87
CA LEU A 38 8.19 -20.51 -10.17
C LEU A 38 8.45 -19.01 -10.32
N SER A 39 9.15 -18.63 -11.40
CA SER A 39 9.42 -17.23 -11.71
C SER A 39 8.15 -16.41 -11.98
N GLU A 40 7.06 -17.06 -12.38
CA GLU A 40 5.77 -16.42 -12.65
C GLU A 40 5.08 -15.99 -11.35
N ASP A 41 4.98 -16.88 -10.38
CA ASP A 41 4.42 -16.62 -9.05
C ASP A 41 5.19 -15.55 -8.29
N ARG A 42 6.53 -15.55 -8.38
CA ARG A 42 7.34 -14.48 -7.79
C ARG A 42 7.04 -13.11 -8.41
N ARG A 43 6.74 -13.04 -9.71
CA ARG A 43 6.35 -11.79 -10.37
C ARG A 43 4.96 -11.35 -9.90
N LEU A 44 4.02 -12.27 -9.76
CA LEU A 44 2.70 -12.00 -9.18
C LEU A 44 2.81 -11.41 -7.78
N ILE A 45 3.61 -12.01 -6.89
CA ILE A 45 3.91 -11.46 -5.56
C ILE A 45 4.49 -10.05 -5.67
N GLY A 46 5.44 -9.85 -6.58
CA GLY A 46 6.03 -8.55 -6.86
C GLY A 46 5.01 -7.50 -7.30
N TYR A 47 4.06 -7.85 -8.16
CA TYR A 47 2.97 -6.94 -8.57
C TYR A 47 2.00 -6.64 -7.44
N VAL A 48 1.68 -7.61 -6.58
CA VAL A 48 0.80 -7.41 -5.43
C VAL A 48 1.45 -6.47 -4.41
N ILE A 49 2.69 -6.76 -4.00
CA ILE A 49 3.43 -5.93 -3.05
C ILE A 49 3.72 -4.55 -3.66
N GLY A 50 4.15 -4.52 -4.92
CA GLY A 50 4.43 -3.28 -5.65
C GLY A 50 3.20 -2.40 -5.80
N GLY A 51 2.05 -2.98 -6.17
CA GLY A 51 0.78 -2.27 -6.27
C GLY A 51 0.32 -1.73 -4.91
N PHE A 52 0.49 -2.51 -3.84
CA PHE A 52 0.18 -2.06 -2.48
C PHE A 52 1.04 -0.86 -2.05
N ILE A 53 2.36 -0.93 -2.24
CA ILE A 53 3.28 0.16 -1.93
C ILE A 53 3.00 1.38 -2.81
N PHE A 54 2.69 1.18 -4.09
CA PHE A 54 2.33 2.25 -5.00
C PHE A 54 1.07 3.01 -4.54
N LEU A 55 0.02 2.29 -4.15
CA LEU A 55 -1.20 2.91 -3.61
C LEU A 55 -0.94 3.63 -2.28
N LEU A 56 -0.07 3.08 -1.43
CA LEU A 56 0.34 3.71 -0.18
C LEU A 56 1.09 5.02 -0.43
N LEU A 57 2.05 5.01 -1.37
CA LEU A 57 2.78 6.20 -1.78
C LEU A 57 1.85 7.23 -2.40
N LEU A 58 0.92 6.81 -3.26
CA LEU A 58 -0.05 7.70 -3.87
C LEU A 58 -0.95 8.36 -2.81
N SER A 59 -1.51 7.56 -1.89
CA SER A 59 -2.30 8.07 -0.78
C SER A 59 -1.50 9.02 0.12
N SER A 60 -0.24 8.69 0.41
CA SER A 60 0.64 9.52 1.22
C SER A 60 0.96 10.84 0.50
N ALA A 61 1.22 10.80 -0.81
CA ALA A 61 1.40 11.98 -1.64
C ALA A 61 0.15 12.86 -1.58
N PHE A 62 -1.06 12.32 -1.79
CA PHE A 62 -2.28 13.13 -1.68
C PHE A 62 -2.50 13.72 -0.28
N THR A 63 -2.18 12.99 0.80
CA THR A 63 -2.44 13.51 2.15
C THR A 63 -1.44 14.58 2.59
N PHE A 64 -0.17 14.47 2.20
CA PHE A 64 0.89 15.40 2.61
C PHE A 64 1.22 16.47 1.56
N TRP A 65 1.09 16.16 0.27
CA TRP A 65 1.43 17.07 -0.84
C TRP A 65 0.28 18.00 -1.20
N LEU A 66 -0.98 17.52 -1.17
CA LEU A 66 -2.16 18.33 -1.49
C LEU A 66 -2.31 19.62 -0.67
N PRO A 67 -2.06 19.65 0.65
CA PRO A 67 -2.12 20.91 1.42
C PRO A 67 -0.96 21.88 1.15
N ASN A 68 0.15 21.42 0.54
CA ASN A 68 1.36 22.23 0.29
C ASN A 68 1.49 22.69 -1.17
N LEU A 69 0.48 22.43 -2.00
CA LEU A 69 0.45 22.92 -3.37
C LEU A 69 0.28 24.46 -3.37
N PRO A 70 1.21 25.21 -3.98
CA PRO A 70 1.06 26.65 -4.13
C PRO A 70 -0.21 26.94 -4.95
N ALA A 71 -0.98 27.94 -4.52
CA ALA A 71 -2.26 28.30 -5.13
C ALA A 71 -2.15 28.66 -6.62
N GLU A 72 -0.93 28.94 -7.12
CA GLU A 72 -0.66 29.15 -8.55
C GLU A 72 -0.89 27.92 -9.44
N ALA A 73 -0.90 26.69 -8.92
CA ALA A 73 -1.17 25.48 -9.72
C ALA A 73 -2.68 25.20 -9.93
N ALA A 74 -3.55 26.00 -9.31
CA ALA A 74 -5.01 25.85 -9.36
C ALA A 74 -5.70 26.90 -10.25
N GLN A 75 -4.94 27.72 -11.01
CA GLN A 75 -5.46 28.64 -12.02
C GLN A 75 -5.53 28.02 -13.41
#